data_AF-A0A327ZCE5-F1
#
_entry.id   AF-A0A327ZCE5-F1
#
_cell.length_a   1.000
_cell.length_b   1.000
_cell.length_c   1.000
_cell.angle_alpha   90.00
_cell.angle_beta   90.00
_cell.angle_gamma   90.00
#
_symmetry.space_group_name_H-M   'P 1'
#
loop_
_entity.id
_entity.type
_entity.pdbx_description
1 polymer ?
#
loop_
_entity_poly.entity_id
_entity_poly.type
_entity_poly.pdbx_seq_one_letter_code
_entity_poly.pdbx_strand_id
1 'polypeptide(L)'
;MADLDRGDEVPIVVEVADWLRIDGVMDNELQGLRDKCWESEIPDQLNPFWVELTTLAESVRQAGRAQLPDWPKTSKGFRSWPPPGQTQEMRLGARQWGLVVSALERWATLDDEDADQKSAELLRRIAATVRAGFDKPIARPFPTIRPEW
;
A
#
# COMPACT_ATOMS: atom_id res chain seq x y z
N MET A 1 -17.33 13.52 10.45
CA MET A 1 -15.95 13.03 10.22
C MET A 1 -15.62 12.05 11.33
N ALA A 2 -16.36 10.94 11.35
CA ALA A 2 -16.52 10.07 12.51
C ALA A 2 -15.79 8.75 12.30
N ASP A 3 -14.90 8.44 13.24
CA ASP A 3 -14.67 7.11 13.83
C ASP A 3 -15.05 5.90 12.95
N LEU A 4 -14.24 5.64 11.93
CA LEU A 4 -14.12 4.29 11.37
C LEU A 4 -12.82 3.70 11.95
N ASP A 5 -12.99 2.74 12.85
CA ASP A 5 -12.09 1.59 13.04
C ASP A 5 -10.79 1.72 13.87
N ARG A 6 -10.90 2.05 15.16
CA ARG A 6 -9.91 1.53 16.14
C ARG A 6 -10.06 0.02 16.43
N GLY A 7 -11.12 -0.63 15.93
CA GLY A 7 -11.40 -2.06 16.14
C GLY A 7 -10.94 -3.01 15.02
N ASP A 8 -10.54 -2.48 13.86
CA ASP A 8 -10.33 -3.27 12.63
C ASP A 8 -8.91 -3.13 12.03
N GLU A 9 -7.97 -2.55 12.79
CA GLU A 9 -6.56 -2.53 12.43
C GLU A 9 -5.96 -3.93 12.54
N VAL A 10 -5.32 -4.39 11.48
CA VAL A 10 -4.54 -5.62 11.42
C VAL A 10 -3.07 -5.25 11.57
N PRO A 11 -2.42 -5.55 12.70
CA PRO A 11 -1.01 -5.30 12.88
C PRO A 11 -0.18 -6.32 12.09
N ILE A 12 0.74 -5.84 11.26
CA ILE A 12 1.66 -6.69 10.50
C ILE A 12 3.08 -6.16 10.69
N VAL A 13 3.97 -7.05 11.16
CA VAL A 13 5.40 -6.75 11.25
C VAL A 13 6.00 -6.81 9.85
N VAL A 14 6.58 -5.70 9.40
CA VAL A 14 7.31 -5.59 8.13
C VAL A 14 8.67 -4.96 8.36
N GLU A 15 9.63 -5.25 7.48
CA GLU A 15 10.87 -4.46 7.43
C GLU A 15 10.55 -3.03 6.98
N VAL A 16 11.21 -2.04 7.56
CA VAL A 16 11.01 -0.62 7.17
C VAL A 16 11.44 -0.40 5.72
N ALA A 17 12.43 -1.15 5.22
CA ALA A 17 12.78 -1.15 3.80
C ALA A 17 11.63 -1.65 2.91
N ASP A 18 10.90 -2.67 3.34
CA ASP A 18 9.72 -3.19 2.64
C ASP A 18 8.59 -2.17 2.67
N TRP A 19 8.41 -1.50 3.80
CA TRP A 19 7.46 -0.40 3.90
C TRP A 19 7.76 0.73 2.92
N LEU A 20 9.03 1.07 2.68
CA LEU A 20 9.36 2.08 1.67
C LEU A 20 9.03 1.63 0.26
N ARG A 21 9.21 0.33 -0.03
CA ARG A 21 8.77 -0.21 -1.33
C ARG A 21 7.26 -0.15 -1.46
N ILE A 22 6.51 -0.45 -0.38
CA ILE A 22 5.06 -0.27 -0.32
C ILE A 22 4.68 1.19 -0.55
N ASP A 23 5.27 2.16 0.15
CA ASP A 23 4.95 3.59 -0.02
C ASP A 23 5.20 4.06 -1.45
N GLY A 24 6.30 3.63 -2.07
CA GLY A 24 6.60 3.93 -3.47
C GLY A 24 5.61 3.32 -4.45
N VAL A 25 5.21 2.06 -4.27
CA VAL A 25 4.15 1.43 -5.07
C VAL A 25 2.83 2.18 -4.90
N MET A 26 2.46 2.53 -3.67
CA MET A 26 1.25 3.30 -3.39
C MET A 26 1.29 4.71 -3.96
N ASP A 27 2.47 5.35 -4.07
CA ASP A 27 2.64 6.64 -4.74
C ASP A 27 2.35 6.52 -6.24
N ASN A 28 2.89 5.49 -6.89
CA ASN A 28 2.61 5.24 -8.30
C ASN A 28 1.13 4.87 -8.54
N GLU A 29 0.52 4.09 -7.65
CA GLU A 29 -0.92 3.78 -7.68
C GLU A 29 -1.77 5.05 -7.60
N LEU A 30 -1.40 5.98 -6.72
CA LEU A 30 -2.13 7.24 -6.54
C LEU A 30 -2.13 8.07 -7.83
N GLN A 31 -1.00 8.09 -8.55
CA GLN A 31 -0.94 8.79 -9.82
C GLN A 31 -1.94 8.21 -10.83
N GLY A 32 -1.92 6.89 -11.04
CA GLY A 32 -2.87 6.25 -11.96
C GLY A 32 -4.33 6.40 -11.54
N LEU A 33 -4.61 6.37 -10.24
CA LEU A 33 -5.96 6.57 -9.72
C LEU A 33 -6.50 7.98 -9.95
N ARG A 34 -5.66 8.99 -9.79
CA ARG A 34 -6.04 10.39 -10.05
C ARG A 34 -6.38 10.62 -11.50
N ASP A 35 -5.65 9.97 -12.42
CA ASP A 35 -5.96 10.02 -13.84
C ASP A 35 -7.32 9.36 -14.11
N LYS A 36 -7.57 8.18 -13.51
CA LYS A 36 -8.85 7.48 -13.60
C LYS A 36 -10.03 8.24 -13.04
N CYS A 37 -9.85 9.08 -12.01
CA CYS A 37 -10.96 9.87 -11.43
C CYS A 37 -11.74 10.70 -12.46
N TRP A 38 -11.10 11.08 -13.57
CA TRP A 38 -11.73 11.83 -14.65
C TRP A 38 -12.48 10.96 -15.68
N GLU A 39 -12.38 9.63 -15.60
CA GLU A 39 -13.13 8.67 -16.43
C GLU A 39 -14.57 8.49 -15.91
N SER A 40 -15.35 9.57 -15.98
CA SER A 40 -16.78 9.61 -15.71
C SER A 40 -17.57 9.68 -17.00
N GLU A 41 -18.70 8.98 -17.08
CA GLU A 41 -19.65 9.11 -18.19
C GLU A 41 -20.43 10.45 -18.13
N ILE A 42 -20.34 11.16 -17.00
CA ILE A 42 -20.98 12.45 -16.77
C ILE A 42 -19.92 13.56 -16.90
N PRO A 43 -20.11 14.55 -17.79
CA PRO A 43 -19.21 15.69 -17.94
C PRO A 43 -18.94 16.42 -16.61
N ASP A 44 -17.70 16.83 -16.41
CA ASP A 44 -17.25 17.60 -15.24
C ASP A 44 -17.51 16.95 -13.86
N GLN A 45 -17.82 15.65 -13.84
CA GLN A 45 -18.00 14.88 -12.62
C GLN A 45 -16.85 13.87 -12.46
N LEU A 46 -16.33 13.74 -11.24
CA LEU A 46 -15.38 12.66 -10.95
C LEU A 46 -16.12 11.35 -10.73
N ASN A 47 -15.54 10.25 -11.19
CA ASN A 47 -16.05 8.92 -10.92
C ASN A 47 -15.89 8.61 -9.41
N PRO A 48 -17.00 8.40 -8.67
CA PRO A 48 -16.97 8.28 -7.22
C PRO A 48 -16.17 7.06 -6.74
N PHE A 49 -16.15 5.97 -7.52
CA PHE A 49 -15.38 4.77 -7.19
C PHE A 49 -13.87 5.05 -7.19
N TRP A 50 -13.37 5.77 -8.21
CA TRP A 50 -11.97 6.14 -8.30
C TRP A 50 -11.55 7.15 -7.23
N VAL A 51 -12.44 8.09 -6.89
CA VAL A 51 -12.22 9.05 -5.79
C VAL A 51 -12.08 8.32 -4.45
N GLU A 52 -12.94 7.35 -4.18
CA GLU A 52 -12.89 6.55 -2.95
C GLU A 52 -11.58 5.75 -2.87
N LEU A 53 -11.18 5.10 -3.96
CA LEU A 53 -9.92 4.35 -4.02
C LEU A 53 -8.69 5.24 -3.89
N THR A 54 -8.72 6.46 -4.46
CA THR A 54 -7.66 7.46 -4.26
C THR A 54 -7.55 7.81 -2.78
N THR A 55 -8.68 8.11 -2.13
CA THR A 55 -8.74 8.43 -0.69
C THR A 55 -8.19 7.27 0.16
N LEU A 56 -8.55 6.03 -0.18
CA LEU A 56 -8.03 4.84 0.50
C LEU A 56 -6.51 4.72 0.33
N ALA A 57 -5.98 4.90 -0.89
CA ALA A 57 -4.54 4.84 -1.14
C ALA A 57 -3.76 5.94 -0.39
N GLU A 58 -4.30 7.16 -0.32
CA GLU A 58 -3.68 8.25 0.46
C GLU A 58 -3.65 7.91 1.95
N SER A 59 -4.73 7.30 2.47
CA SER A 59 -4.80 6.90 3.88
C SER A 59 -3.74 5.85 4.26
N VAL A 60 -3.41 4.90 3.36
CA VAL A 60 -2.34 3.91 3.58
C VAL A 60 -1.01 4.62 3.83
N ARG A 61 -0.65 5.55 2.94
CA ARG A 61 0.63 6.27 3.02
C ARG A 61 0.70 7.19 4.23
N GLN A 62 -0.40 7.89 4.54
CA GLN A 62 -0.48 8.74 5.73
C GLN A 62 -0.32 7.92 7.01
N ALA A 63 -1.04 6.81 7.14
CA ALA A 63 -0.91 5.91 8.28
C ALA A 63 0.50 5.33 8.41
N GLY A 64 1.13 5.00 7.29
CA GLY A 64 2.52 4.57 7.22
C GLY A 64 3.51 5.56 7.82
N ARG A 65 3.50 6.77 7.28
CA ARG A 65 4.39 7.86 7.71
C ARG A 65 4.15 8.24 9.17
N ALA A 66 2.91 8.19 9.65
CA ALA A 66 2.58 8.48 11.04
C ALA A 66 3.15 7.45 12.03
N GLN A 67 3.36 6.20 11.58
CA GLN A 67 3.86 5.09 12.41
C GLN A 67 5.38 4.92 12.37
N LEU A 68 6.08 5.69 11.54
CA LEU A 68 7.54 5.66 11.43
C LEU A 68 8.15 6.91 12.07
N PRO A 69 8.44 6.90 13.39
CA PRO A 69 8.88 8.09 14.12
C PRO A 69 10.22 8.64 13.63
N ASP A 70 11.07 7.77 13.06
CA ASP A 70 12.39 8.13 12.53
C ASP A 70 12.36 8.50 11.02
N TRP A 71 11.17 8.69 10.43
CA TRP A 71 11.04 9.07 9.02
C TRP A 71 11.84 10.35 8.72
N PRO A 72 12.84 10.30 7.82
CA PRO A 72 13.69 11.45 7.57
C PRO A 72 12.92 12.64 7.00
N LYS A 73 13.16 13.84 7.56
CA LYS A 73 12.59 15.10 7.07
C LYS A 73 13.38 15.73 5.93
N THR A 74 14.54 15.16 5.57
CA THR A 74 15.44 15.70 4.56
C THR A 74 16.00 14.59 3.68
N SER A 75 16.31 14.91 2.43
CA SER A 75 16.95 13.99 1.47
C SER A 75 18.26 13.39 1.99
N LYS A 76 19.03 14.14 2.78
CA LYS A 76 20.26 13.65 3.42
C LYS A 76 19.98 12.51 4.41
N GLY A 77 18.88 12.60 5.16
CA GLY A 77 18.53 11.58 6.16
C GLY A 77 18.11 10.25 5.53
N PHE A 78 17.62 10.25 4.29
CA PHE A 78 17.30 9.02 3.55
C PHE A 78 18.53 8.23 3.07
N ARG A 79 19.75 8.78 3.14
CA ARG A 79 20.95 8.08 2.64
C ARG A 79 21.34 6.86 3.47
N SER A 80 21.06 6.90 4.76
CA SER A 80 21.41 5.85 5.72
C SER A 80 20.18 5.27 6.41
N TRP A 81 18.99 5.66 5.95
CA TRP A 81 17.72 5.25 6.52
C TRP A 81 16.93 4.50 5.44
N PRO A 82 16.31 3.36 5.77
CA PRO A 82 16.23 2.77 7.10
C PRO A 82 17.49 1.96 7.44
N PRO A 83 17.88 1.87 8.73
CA PRO A 83 18.84 0.87 9.19
C PRO A 83 18.48 -0.54 8.69
N PRO A 84 19.46 -1.33 8.19
CA PRO A 84 19.20 -2.68 7.73
C PRO A 84 18.55 -3.55 8.81
N GLY A 85 17.51 -4.31 8.44
CA GLY A 85 16.80 -5.20 9.36
C GLY A 85 15.91 -4.50 10.38
N GLN A 86 15.75 -3.17 10.32
CA GLN A 86 14.75 -2.50 11.17
C GLN A 86 13.35 -2.98 10.76
N THR A 87 12.60 -3.48 11.74
CA THR A 87 11.20 -3.88 11.57
C THR A 87 10.28 -2.93 12.31
N GLN A 88 9.07 -2.75 11.77
CA GLN A 88 7.99 -2.00 12.41
C GLN A 88 6.70 -2.82 12.36
N GLU A 89 5.95 -2.85 13.46
CA GLU A 89 4.57 -3.32 13.44
C GLU A 89 3.69 -2.22 12.86
N MET A 90 3.25 -2.41 11.62
CA MET A 90 2.39 -1.48 10.90
C MET A 90 0.93 -1.86 11.14
N ARG A 91 0.13 -0.90 11.56
CA ARG A 91 -1.30 -1.05 11.82
C ARG A 91 -2.07 -0.37 10.70
N LEU A 92 -2.79 -1.15 9.91
CA LEU A 92 -3.69 -0.67 8.86
C LEU A 92 -4.99 -1.48 8.92
N GLY A 93 -6.09 -0.89 8.47
CA GLY A 93 -7.35 -1.61 8.31
C GLY A 93 -7.25 -2.74 7.28
N ALA A 94 -8.10 -3.76 7.39
CA ALA A 94 -8.10 -4.89 6.45
C ALA A 94 -8.21 -4.43 4.98
N ARG A 95 -9.03 -3.42 4.71
CA ARG A 95 -9.20 -2.84 3.37
C ARG A 95 -7.95 -2.14 2.84
N GLN A 96 -7.22 -1.46 3.72
CA GLN A 96 -5.96 -0.78 3.40
C GLN A 96 -4.89 -1.81 3.02
N TRP A 97 -4.74 -2.87 3.81
CA TRP A 97 -3.86 -3.98 3.46
C TRP A 97 -4.28 -4.67 2.17
N GLY A 98 -5.58 -4.88 1.98
CA GLY A 98 -6.18 -5.36 0.74
C GLY A 98 -5.65 -4.62 -0.48
N LEU A 99 -5.67 -3.30 -0.41
CA LEU A 99 -5.20 -2.43 -1.49
C LEU A 99 -3.68 -2.56 -1.69
N VAL A 100 -2.91 -2.62 -0.60
CA VAL A 100 -1.45 -2.80 -0.67
C VAL A 100 -1.08 -4.07 -1.42
N VAL A 101 -1.67 -5.22 -1.07
CA VAL A 101 -1.35 -6.48 -1.76
C VAL A 101 -1.77 -6.45 -3.23
N SER A 102 -2.99 -5.98 -3.52
CA SER A 102 -3.45 -5.84 -4.91
C SER A 102 -2.51 -4.97 -5.73
N ALA A 103 -2.02 -3.86 -5.17
CA ALA A 103 -1.04 -3.00 -5.83
C ALA A 103 0.30 -3.70 -6.04
N LEU A 104 0.86 -4.33 -5.00
CA LEU A 104 2.15 -5.04 -5.10
C LEU A 104 2.14 -6.13 -6.18
N GLU A 105 1.06 -6.91 -6.27
CA GLU A 105 0.95 -7.97 -7.28
C GLU A 105 0.81 -7.44 -8.70
N ARG A 106 0.06 -6.35 -8.87
CA ARG A 106 -0.09 -5.68 -10.16
C ARG A 106 1.24 -5.12 -10.63
N TRP A 107 1.95 -4.40 -9.75
CA TRP A 107 3.27 -3.85 -10.09
C TRP A 107 4.32 -4.95 -10.31
N ALA A 108 4.23 -6.07 -9.60
CA ALA A 108 5.09 -7.22 -9.89
C ALA A 108 4.86 -7.80 -11.30
N THR A 109 3.61 -7.75 -11.78
CA THR A 109 3.27 -8.19 -13.15
C THR A 109 3.84 -7.21 -14.18
N LEU A 110 3.69 -5.90 -13.95
CA LEU A 110 4.28 -4.87 -14.81
C LEU A 110 5.82 -4.95 -14.84
N ASP A 111 6.47 -5.17 -13.70
CA ASP A 111 7.92 -5.32 -13.62
C ASP A 111 8.40 -6.57 -14.39
N ASP A 112 7.63 -7.66 -14.41
CA ASP A 112 7.93 -8.84 -15.26
C ASP A 112 7.82 -8.50 -16.76
N GLU A 113 6.82 -7.71 -17.16
CA GLU A 113 6.64 -7.25 -18.54
C GLU A 113 7.80 -6.36 -19.00
N ASP A 114 8.33 -5.54 -18.09
CA ASP A 114 9.51 -4.68 -18.30
C ASP A 114 10.85 -5.43 -18.12
N ALA A 115 10.82 -6.75 -17.93
CA ALA A 115 11.97 -7.63 -17.70
C ALA A 115 12.81 -7.30 -16.45
N ASP A 116 12.22 -6.62 -15.44
CA ASP A 116 12.80 -6.42 -14.11
C ASP A 116 12.35 -7.50 -13.12
N GLN A 117 12.83 -8.72 -13.36
CA GLN A 117 12.50 -9.90 -12.55
C GLN A 117 12.83 -9.71 -11.05
N LYS A 118 13.90 -8.99 -10.74
CA LYS A 118 14.33 -8.77 -9.33
C LYS A 118 13.33 -7.89 -8.59
N SER A 119 12.84 -6.84 -9.25
CA SER A 119 11.80 -6.00 -8.66
C SER A 119 10.50 -6.77 -8.50
N ALA A 120 10.09 -7.54 -9.52
CA ALA A 120 8.89 -8.37 -9.45
C ALA A 120 8.92 -9.40 -8.30
N GLU A 121 10.05 -10.12 -8.15
CA GLU A 121 10.27 -11.05 -7.03
C GLU A 121 10.19 -10.36 -5.67
N LEU A 122 10.80 -9.18 -5.54
CA LEU A 122 10.76 -8.38 -4.33
C LEU A 122 9.32 -8.01 -3.95
N LEU A 123 8.54 -7.52 -4.91
CA LEU A 123 7.14 -7.11 -4.69
C LEU A 123 6.26 -8.31 -4.28
N ARG A 124 6.43 -9.46 -4.94
CA ARG A 124 5.73 -10.71 -4.58
C ARG A 124 6.07 -11.19 -3.19
N ARG A 125 7.35 -11.14 -2.80
CA ARG A 125 7.78 -11.48 -1.44
C ARG A 125 7.12 -10.57 -0.41
N ILE A 126 7.07 -9.25 -0.64
CA ILE A 126 6.39 -8.31 0.28
C ILE A 126 4.90 -8.65 0.38
N ALA A 127 4.22 -8.90 -0.75
CA ALA A 127 2.81 -9.28 -0.76
C ALA A 127 2.57 -10.58 0.02
N ALA A 128 3.44 -11.57 -0.11
CA ALA A 128 3.39 -12.82 0.66
C ALA A 128 3.58 -12.58 2.17
N THR A 129 4.51 -11.71 2.58
CA THR A 129 4.68 -11.30 3.98
C THR A 129 3.41 -10.69 4.55
N VAL A 130 2.76 -9.78 3.81
CA VAL A 130 1.50 -9.15 4.24
C VAL A 130 0.40 -10.21 4.39
N ARG A 131 0.22 -11.10 3.41
CA ARG A 131 -0.77 -12.20 3.50
C ARG A 131 -0.53 -13.12 4.69
N ALA A 132 0.71 -13.53 4.92
CA ALA A 132 1.06 -14.36 6.08
C ALA A 132 0.78 -13.65 7.43
N GLY A 133 0.76 -12.32 7.43
CA GLY A 133 0.33 -11.51 8.58
C GLY A 133 -1.17 -11.66 8.91
N PHE A 134 -2.02 -11.89 7.91
CA PHE A 134 -3.46 -12.14 8.08
C PHE A 134 -3.78 -13.55 8.56
N ASP A 135 -2.94 -14.54 8.21
CA ASP A 135 -3.15 -15.94 8.59
C ASP A 135 -2.81 -16.24 10.07
N LYS A 136 -2.14 -15.29 10.76
CA LYS A 136 -1.96 -15.31 12.22
C LYS A 136 -3.20 -14.70 12.88
N PRO A 137 -3.70 -15.25 14.01
CA PRO A 137 -5.12 -15.45 14.31
C PRO A 137 -5.95 -14.15 14.36
N ILE A 138 -6.33 -13.66 13.19
CA ILE A 138 -7.45 -12.76 12.97
C ILE A 138 -8.20 -13.39 11.79
N ALA A 139 -9.22 -14.18 12.08
CA ALA A 139 -9.96 -15.00 11.12
C ALA A 139 -10.83 -14.15 10.15
N ARG A 140 -10.24 -13.17 9.47
CA ARG A 140 -10.92 -12.36 8.46
C ARG A 140 -10.27 -12.64 7.09
N PRO A 141 -11.08 -12.97 6.06
CA PRO A 141 -10.56 -13.16 4.72
C PRO A 141 -9.91 -11.87 4.22
N PHE A 142 -8.80 -12.01 3.50
CA PHE A 142 -8.11 -10.90 2.89
C PHE A 142 -9.03 -10.26 1.83
N PRO A 143 -9.36 -8.97 1.91
CA PRO A 143 -10.31 -8.37 0.99
C PRO A 143 -9.68 -8.19 -0.40
N THR A 144 -10.32 -8.74 -1.43
CA THR A 144 -10.01 -8.43 -2.82
C THR A 144 -10.51 -7.03 -3.13
N ILE A 145 -9.60 -6.05 -3.26
CA ILE A 145 -9.98 -4.65 -3.46
C ILE A 145 -10.17 -4.30 -4.94
N ARG A 146 -9.55 -5.05 -5.87
CA ARG A 146 -9.72 -4.83 -7.31
C ARG A 146 -9.61 -6.11 -8.13
N PRO A 147 -10.67 -6.52 -8.83
CA PRO A 147 -10.56 -7.39 -9.98
C PRO A 147 -10.38 -6.50 -11.23
N GLU A 148 -9.12 -6.39 -11.66
CA GLU A 148 -8.72 -6.24 -13.07
C GLU A 148 -9.02 -4.88 -13.76
N TRP A 149 -7.95 -4.21 -14.23
CA TRP A 149 -7.97 -3.13 -15.24
C TRP A 149 -7.19 -3.60 -16.45
#